data_AF-A0A7Z7AY59-F1
#
_entry.id   AF-A0A7Z7AY59-F1
#
_cell.length_a   1.000
_cell.length_b   1.000
_cell.length_c   1.000
_cell.angle_alpha   90.00
_cell.angle_beta   90.00
_cell.angle_gamma   90.00
#
_symmetry.space_group_name_H-M   'P 1'
#
loop_
_entity.id
_entity.type
_entity.pdbx_description
1 polymer ?
#
loop_
_entity_poly.entity_id
_entity_poly.type
_entity_poly.pdbx_seq_one_letter_code
_entity_poly.pdbx_strand_id
1 'polypeptide(L)'
;MKNKIPNLTTSNTMLATVVTFLILATIITIGMLTPLIAKLVNGVNLSLDPGYYNTRSAIPVAVLVLLLSTCMLIGYADKKYIIPVVTGSALISLIFAVLSPFGNTPIDISLPILIVALLATLYRIYRMISSKQNTATKDKIRKISAHIIHVGILLILLGIVLSSNMKMESSAVLNSGSSEIISFDGQHYQLKMNSMNSYYSGEAFRNYPASSYTTEVIFDIYKNGRYFKGGKVNYITDFKWGQTYTTTYINRGLTEELFIAPRAIDESAGEIDLYMRTVPFINCLWGGIYLMIIGIIALLLTDRGNKDRAIESNNTSVKTSSNITDSGDKYDRMLQQEIEKRKAKRVKGKR
;
A
#
# COMPACT_ATOMS: atom_id res chain seq x y z
N MET A 1 4.54 -32.59 28.80
CA MET A 1 5.18 -31.26 28.63
C MET A 1 4.09 -30.26 28.29
N LYS A 2 3.76 -29.32 29.19
CA LYS A 2 2.83 -28.23 28.87
C LYS A 2 3.53 -27.33 27.85
N ASN A 3 3.12 -27.41 26.58
CA ASN A 3 3.49 -26.41 25.58
C ASN A 3 3.04 -25.05 26.13
N LYS A 4 3.97 -24.30 26.71
CA LYS A 4 3.71 -22.91 27.09
C LYS A 4 3.43 -22.18 25.78
N ILE A 5 2.17 -21.77 25.61
CA ILE A 5 1.76 -20.88 24.53
C ILE A 5 2.76 -19.72 24.49
N PRO A 6 3.39 -19.42 23.34
CA PRO A 6 4.39 -18.38 23.27
C PRO A 6 3.80 -17.07 23.79
N ASN A 7 4.49 -16.46 24.75
CA ASN A 7 4.04 -15.20 25.32
C ASN A 7 3.88 -14.16 24.21
N LEU A 8 2.78 -13.39 24.24
CA LEU A 8 2.61 -12.21 23.40
C LEU A 8 3.72 -11.20 23.77
N THR A 9 4.76 -11.14 22.96
CA THR A 9 5.91 -10.23 23.09
C THR A 9 6.15 -9.54 21.76
N THR A 10 6.75 -8.34 21.81
CA THR A 10 7.08 -7.57 20.61
C THR A 10 7.93 -8.38 19.62
N SER A 11 8.91 -9.14 20.11
CA SER A 11 9.77 -9.98 19.28
C SER A 11 9.01 -11.10 18.59
N ASN A 12 8.11 -11.79 19.30
CA ASN A 12 7.30 -12.87 18.73
C ASN A 12 6.32 -12.32 17.68
N THR A 13 5.71 -11.16 17.93
CA THR A 13 4.84 -10.51 16.94
C THR A 13 5.61 -10.03 15.72
N MET A 14 6.82 -9.48 15.89
CA MET A 14 7.66 -9.07 14.76
C MET A 14 8.08 -10.27 13.91
N LEU A 15 8.50 -11.38 14.55
CA LEU A 15 8.84 -12.61 13.84
C LEU A 15 7.64 -13.14 13.05
N ALA A 16 6.45 -13.20 13.67
CA ALA A 16 5.23 -13.65 13.01
C ALA A 16 4.89 -12.76 11.80
N THR A 17 5.06 -11.44 11.90
CA THR A 17 4.86 -10.50 10.79
C THR A 17 5.83 -10.76 9.66
N VAL A 18 7.13 -10.93 9.94
CA VAL A 18 8.15 -11.22 8.92
C VAL A 18 7.88 -12.54 8.22
N VAL A 19 7.55 -13.60 8.97
CA VAL A 19 7.19 -14.90 8.40
C VAL A 19 5.96 -14.78 7.50
N THR A 20 4.94 -14.04 7.94
CA THR A 20 3.72 -13.81 7.14
C THR A 20 4.06 -13.06 5.84
N PHE A 21 4.90 -12.03 5.89
CA PHE A 21 5.37 -11.34 4.68
C PHE A 21 6.14 -12.25 3.74
N LEU A 22 7.02 -13.12 4.25
CA LEU A 22 7.73 -14.09 3.43
C LEU A 22 6.75 -15.04 2.73
N ILE A 23 5.73 -15.53 3.44
CA ILE A 23 4.68 -16.37 2.85
C ILE A 23 3.95 -15.63 1.72
N LEU A 24 3.52 -14.37 1.94
CA LEU A 24 2.90 -13.56 0.88
C LEU A 24 3.84 -13.39 -0.32
N ALA A 25 5.10 -13.04 -0.06
CA ALA A 25 6.09 -12.83 -1.11
C ALA A 25 6.29 -14.10 -1.93
N THR A 26 6.37 -15.27 -1.28
CA THR A 26 6.46 -16.56 -1.97
C THR A 26 5.23 -16.85 -2.81
N ILE A 27 4.02 -16.65 -2.28
CA ILE A 27 2.76 -16.87 -3.02
C ILE A 27 2.71 -16.00 -4.29
N ILE A 28 3.01 -14.72 -4.16
CA ILE A 28 3.00 -13.77 -5.28
C ILE A 28 4.09 -14.12 -6.29
N THR A 29 5.31 -14.40 -5.82
CA THR A 29 6.44 -14.75 -6.69
C THR A 29 6.16 -16.02 -7.48
N ILE A 30 5.64 -17.07 -6.83
CA ILE A 30 5.26 -18.31 -7.51
C ILE A 30 4.14 -18.04 -8.53
N GLY A 31 3.11 -17.29 -8.15
CA GLY A 31 2.02 -16.93 -9.07
C GLY A 31 2.53 -16.21 -10.32
N MET A 32 3.37 -15.18 -10.15
CA MET A 32 3.92 -14.40 -11.25
C MET A 32 4.88 -15.22 -12.14
N LEU A 33 5.62 -16.17 -11.57
CA LEU A 33 6.53 -17.05 -12.32
C LEU A 33 5.78 -18.19 -13.04
N THR A 34 4.56 -18.54 -12.63
CA THR A 34 3.83 -19.69 -13.19
C THR A 34 3.56 -19.53 -14.70
N PRO A 35 3.04 -18.40 -15.21
CA PRO A 35 2.90 -18.17 -16.65
C PRO A 35 4.22 -18.28 -17.43
N LEU A 36 5.30 -17.77 -16.87
CA LEU A 36 6.63 -17.80 -17.49
C LEU A 36 7.13 -19.24 -17.60
N ILE A 37 7.04 -20.02 -16.53
CA ILE A 37 7.44 -21.42 -16.49
C ILE A 37 6.57 -22.25 -17.44
N ALA A 38 5.25 -22.05 -17.44
CA ALA A 38 4.33 -22.74 -18.33
C ALA A 38 4.66 -22.49 -19.81
N LYS A 39 4.99 -21.24 -20.15
CA LYS A 39 5.42 -20.87 -21.51
C LYS A 39 6.74 -21.52 -21.90
N LEU A 40 7.72 -21.56 -21.00
CA LEU A 40 9.05 -22.12 -21.28
C LEU A 40 9.04 -23.65 -21.38
N VAL A 41 8.29 -24.34 -20.52
CA VAL A 41 8.31 -25.81 -20.42
C VAL A 41 7.29 -26.44 -21.37
N ASN A 42 6.07 -25.91 -21.41
CA ASN A 42 4.95 -26.52 -22.15
C ASN A 42 4.63 -25.79 -23.46
N GLY A 43 5.23 -24.62 -23.71
CA GLY A 43 4.87 -23.78 -24.86
C GLY A 43 3.48 -23.13 -24.77
N VAL A 44 2.79 -23.29 -23.64
CA VAL A 44 1.41 -22.81 -23.45
C VAL A 44 1.43 -21.41 -22.84
N ASN A 45 0.72 -20.47 -23.46
CA ASN A 45 0.47 -19.16 -22.87
C ASN A 45 -0.63 -19.28 -21.82
N LEU A 46 -0.25 -19.22 -20.54
CA LEU A 46 -1.17 -19.21 -19.41
C LEU A 46 -1.34 -17.77 -18.91
N SER A 47 -2.57 -17.35 -18.62
CA SER A 47 -2.86 -16.12 -17.89
C SER A 47 -3.57 -16.48 -16.59
N LEU A 48 -3.13 -15.92 -15.46
CA LEU A 48 -3.75 -16.16 -14.16
C LEU A 48 -4.78 -15.08 -13.86
N ASP A 49 -5.99 -15.50 -13.50
CA ASP A 49 -7.07 -14.62 -13.09
C ASP A 49 -6.85 -14.07 -11.66
N PRO A 50 -7.38 -12.88 -11.31
CA PRO A 50 -7.34 -12.36 -9.94
C PRO A 50 -7.80 -13.35 -8.86
N GLY A 51 -8.73 -14.25 -9.17
CA GLY A 51 -9.19 -15.31 -8.26
C GLY A 51 -8.06 -16.22 -7.75
N TYR A 52 -7.03 -16.47 -8.58
CA TYR A 52 -5.86 -17.27 -8.19
C TYR A 52 -5.14 -16.65 -6.99
N TYR A 53 -4.92 -15.33 -7.04
CA TYR A 53 -4.21 -14.58 -6.02
C TYR A 53 -5.06 -14.36 -4.78
N ASN A 54 -6.30 -13.88 -4.97
CA ASN A 54 -7.20 -13.52 -3.87
C ASN A 54 -7.42 -14.69 -2.91
N THR A 55 -7.68 -15.89 -3.44
CA THR A 55 -7.96 -17.08 -2.62
C THR A 55 -6.73 -17.49 -1.80
N ARG A 56 -5.53 -17.38 -2.37
CA ARG A 56 -4.28 -17.83 -1.72
C ARG A 56 -3.72 -16.78 -0.75
N SER A 57 -3.92 -15.50 -1.02
CA SER A 57 -3.42 -14.40 -0.20
C SER A 57 -4.38 -13.98 0.91
N ALA A 58 -5.67 -14.31 0.82
CA ALA A 58 -6.70 -13.88 1.78
C ALA A 58 -6.33 -14.19 3.24
N ILE A 59 -6.01 -15.45 3.56
CA ILE A 59 -5.68 -15.86 4.93
C ILE A 59 -4.38 -15.17 5.40
N PRO A 60 -3.26 -15.22 4.66
CA PRO A 60 -2.05 -14.52 5.07
C PRO A 60 -2.24 -13.00 5.26
N VAL A 61 -3.03 -12.33 4.40
CA VAL A 61 -3.36 -10.91 4.53
C VAL A 61 -4.19 -10.67 5.80
N ALA A 62 -5.22 -11.48 6.07
CA ALA A 62 -6.03 -11.36 7.28
C ALA A 62 -5.16 -11.52 8.55
N VAL A 63 -4.27 -12.50 8.58
CA VAL A 63 -3.29 -12.70 9.66
C VAL A 63 -2.40 -11.46 9.80
N LEU A 64 -1.92 -10.91 8.69
CA LEU A 64 -1.07 -9.72 8.72
C LEU A 64 -1.79 -8.50 9.32
N VAL A 65 -3.08 -8.29 9.01
CA VAL A 65 -3.88 -7.19 9.59
C VAL A 65 -4.13 -7.43 11.09
N LEU A 66 -4.39 -8.67 11.51
CA LEU A 66 -4.53 -9.01 12.94
C LEU A 66 -3.22 -8.81 13.71
N LEU A 67 -2.09 -9.20 13.12
CA LEU A 67 -0.76 -8.96 13.69
C LEU A 67 -0.45 -7.46 13.78
N LEU A 68 -0.84 -6.69 12.77
CA LEU A 68 -0.72 -5.23 12.78
C LEU A 68 -1.50 -4.62 13.95
N SER A 69 -2.77 -5.00 14.13
CA SER A 69 -3.59 -4.54 15.27
C SER A 69 -2.94 -4.90 16.61
N THR A 70 -2.45 -6.14 16.73
CA THR A 70 -1.74 -6.63 17.92
C THR A 70 -0.48 -5.82 18.21
N CYS A 71 0.34 -5.54 17.19
CA CYS A 71 1.57 -4.76 17.29
C CYS A 71 1.27 -3.33 17.75
N MET A 72 0.16 -2.75 17.29
CA MET A 72 -0.25 -1.41 17.70
C MET A 72 -0.72 -1.35 19.17
N LEU A 73 -1.31 -2.42 19.72
CA LEU A 73 -1.75 -2.42 21.11
C LEU A 73 -0.65 -2.83 22.11
N ILE A 74 0.33 -3.64 21.69
CA ILE A 74 1.42 -4.11 22.55
C ILE A 74 2.21 -2.92 23.13
N GLY A 75 2.41 -2.94 24.45
CA GLY A 75 3.13 -1.91 25.20
C GLY A 75 2.28 -0.72 25.65
N TYR A 76 1.01 -0.63 25.22
CA TYR A 76 0.08 0.43 25.59
C TYR A 76 -1.18 -0.07 26.29
N ALA A 77 -1.64 -1.27 25.94
CA ALA A 77 -2.74 -1.94 26.60
C ALA A 77 -2.24 -3.22 27.28
N ASP A 78 -2.86 -3.56 28.42
CA ASP A 78 -2.60 -4.85 29.06
C ASP A 78 -3.04 -5.99 28.15
N LYS A 79 -2.31 -7.11 28.18
CA LYS A 79 -2.61 -8.32 27.38
C LYS A 79 -4.05 -8.81 27.53
N LYS A 80 -4.66 -8.60 28.70
CA LYS A 80 -6.07 -8.91 29.00
C LYS A 80 -7.06 -8.17 28.09
N TYR A 81 -6.69 -7.02 27.52
CA TYR A 81 -7.53 -6.27 26.58
C TYR A 81 -7.14 -6.51 25.12
N ILE A 82 -5.87 -6.82 24.83
CA ILE A 82 -5.42 -7.07 23.46
C ILE A 82 -6.03 -8.34 22.89
N ILE A 83 -5.96 -9.45 23.63
CA ILE A 83 -6.47 -10.75 23.20
C ILE A 83 -7.96 -10.71 22.84
N PRO A 84 -8.86 -10.17 23.68
CA PRO A 84 -10.28 -10.11 23.33
C PRO A 84 -10.58 -9.14 22.18
N VAL A 85 -9.82 -8.06 22.02
CA VAL A 85 -10.03 -7.14 20.88
C VAL A 85 -9.67 -7.82 19.55
N VAL A 86 -8.52 -8.48 19.49
CA VAL A 86 -8.04 -9.17 18.27
C VAL A 86 -8.87 -10.42 17.98
N THR A 87 -9.18 -11.21 19.01
CA THR A 87 -10.03 -12.41 18.85
C THR A 87 -11.46 -11.99 18.52
N GLY A 88 -11.97 -10.94 19.15
CA GLY A 88 -13.30 -10.39 18.89
C GLY A 88 -13.44 -9.89 17.46
N SER A 89 -12.45 -9.18 16.91
CA SER A 89 -12.50 -8.73 15.50
C SER A 89 -12.48 -9.91 14.53
N ALA A 90 -11.70 -10.96 14.79
CA ALA A 90 -11.70 -12.19 14.00
C ALA A 90 -13.05 -12.92 14.07
N LEU A 91 -13.65 -13.03 15.26
CA LEU A 91 -14.96 -13.64 15.44
C LEU A 91 -16.08 -12.84 14.76
N ILE A 92 -16.07 -11.51 14.86
CA ILE A 92 -17.02 -10.64 14.14
C ILE A 92 -16.87 -10.85 12.64
N SER A 93 -15.64 -10.97 12.13
CA SER A 93 -15.38 -11.24 10.71
C SER A 93 -15.94 -12.59 10.27
N LEU A 94 -15.84 -13.61 11.12
CA LEU A 94 -16.45 -14.92 10.84
C LEU A 94 -17.98 -14.85 10.85
N ILE A 95 -18.57 -14.11 11.80
CA ILE A 95 -20.02 -13.87 11.86
C ILE A 95 -20.49 -13.13 10.59
N PHE A 96 -19.76 -12.09 10.18
CA PHE A 96 -20.08 -11.33 8.97
C PHE A 96 -19.93 -12.18 7.71
N ALA A 97 -18.96 -13.09 7.66
CA ALA A 97 -18.84 -14.03 6.55
C ALA A 97 -20.07 -14.93 6.38
N VAL A 98 -20.77 -15.26 7.48
CA VAL A 98 -21.96 -16.12 7.48
C VAL A 98 -23.24 -15.30 7.25
N LEU A 99 -23.38 -14.16 7.92
CA LEU A 99 -24.57 -13.31 7.80
C LEU A 99 -24.59 -12.46 6.52
N SER A 100 -23.42 -12.24 5.92
CA SER A 100 -23.17 -11.41 4.74
C SER A 100 -23.93 -10.07 4.73
N PRO A 101 -23.71 -9.19 5.73
CA PRO A 101 -24.43 -7.92 5.83
C PRO A 101 -24.27 -7.02 4.60
N PHE A 102 -23.14 -7.10 3.89
CA PHE A 102 -22.88 -6.33 2.68
C PHE A 102 -23.14 -7.11 1.39
N GLY A 103 -23.58 -8.38 1.47
CA GLY A 103 -23.75 -9.25 0.29
C GLY A 103 -22.45 -9.52 -0.47
N ASN A 104 -21.29 -9.28 0.15
CA ASN A 104 -19.98 -9.38 -0.48
C ASN A 104 -18.96 -9.95 0.51
N THR A 105 -18.67 -11.25 0.36
CA THR A 105 -17.83 -12.01 1.31
C THR A 105 -16.44 -11.38 1.56
N PRO A 106 -15.70 -10.88 0.55
CA PRO A 106 -14.44 -10.15 0.79
C PRO A 106 -14.59 -8.91 1.68
N ILE A 107 -15.62 -8.10 1.48
CA ILE A 107 -15.90 -6.93 2.33
C ILE A 107 -16.30 -7.39 3.74
N ASP A 108 -17.23 -8.34 3.82
CA ASP A 108 -17.77 -8.86 5.08
C ASP A 108 -16.66 -9.39 6.01
N ILE A 109 -15.67 -10.11 5.46
CA ILE A 109 -14.55 -10.67 6.22
C ILE A 109 -13.53 -9.60 6.61
N SER A 110 -13.15 -8.73 5.67
CA SER A 110 -12.00 -7.84 5.87
C SER A 110 -12.33 -6.59 6.68
N LEU A 111 -13.54 -6.05 6.52
CA LEU A 111 -13.93 -4.76 7.05
C LEU A 111 -13.87 -4.70 8.59
N PRO A 112 -14.35 -5.71 9.36
CA PRO A 112 -14.28 -5.66 10.82
C PRO A 112 -12.83 -5.67 11.33
N ILE A 113 -11.95 -6.48 10.73
CA ILE A 113 -10.53 -6.54 11.11
C ILE A 113 -9.83 -5.21 10.80
N LEU A 114 -10.07 -4.66 9.61
CA LEU A 114 -9.46 -3.40 9.17
C LEU A 114 -9.91 -2.21 10.04
N ILE A 115 -11.21 -2.12 10.38
CA ILE A 115 -11.74 -1.06 11.25
C ILE A 115 -11.10 -1.15 12.63
N VAL A 116 -11.03 -2.34 13.23
CA VAL A 116 -10.41 -2.51 14.55
C VAL A 116 -8.92 -2.18 14.51
N ALA A 117 -8.20 -2.57 13.46
CA ALA A 117 -6.79 -2.21 13.28
C ALA A 117 -6.59 -0.69 13.09
N LEU A 118 -7.50 -0.02 12.37
CA LEU A 118 -7.48 1.43 12.18
C LEU A 118 -7.74 2.16 13.51
N LEU A 119 -8.78 1.77 14.24
CA LEU A 119 -9.10 2.34 15.56
C LEU A 119 -7.97 2.11 16.56
N ALA A 120 -7.37 0.92 16.57
CA ALA A 120 -6.18 0.60 17.36
C ALA A 120 -5.01 1.57 17.07
N THR A 121 -4.75 1.82 15.79
CA THR A 121 -3.66 2.70 15.34
C THR A 121 -3.94 4.17 15.70
N LEU A 122 -5.18 4.63 15.47
CA LEU A 122 -5.61 5.98 15.83
C LEU A 122 -5.59 6.21 17.35
N TYR A 123 -6.06 5.24 18.13
CA TYR A 123 -5.99 5.27 19.59
C TYR A 123 -4.55 5.42 20.08
N ARG A 124 -3.61 4.68 19.47
CA ARG A 124 -2.19 4.79 19.80
C ARG A 124 -1.62 6.18 19.48
N ILE A 125 -1.94 6.73 18.32
CA ILE A 125 -1.54 8.09 17.92
C ILE A 125 -2.10 9.11 18.92
N TYR A 126 -3.40 9.03 19.22
CA TYR A 126 -4.06 9.92 20.16
C TYR A 126 -3.40 9.90 21.55
N ARG A 127 -3.22 8.71 22.14
CA ARG A 127 -2.57 8.55 23.45
C ARG A 127 -1.14 9.10 23.46
N MET A 128 -0.42 8.98 22.34
CA MET A 128 0.93 9.51 22.22
C MET A 128 0.96 11.04 22.18
N ILE A 129 0.03 11.66 21.44
CA ILE A 129 -0.10 13.12 21.35
C ILE A 129 -0.57 13.71 22.68
N SER A 130 -1.56 13.07 23.33
CA SER A 130 -2.12 13.52 24.61
C SER A 130 -1.19 13.30 25.81
N SER A 131 -0.15 12.48 25.67
CA SER A 131 0.82 12.27 26.74
C SER A 131 1.64 13.53 27.00
N LYS A 132 1.50 14.10 28.21
CA LYS A 132 2.27 15.26 28.71
C LYS A 132 3.75 14.96 28.98
N GLN A 133 4.23 13.77 28.63
CA GLN A 133 5.62 13.40 28.87
C GLN A 133 6.56 14.32 28.08
N ASN A 134 7.51 14.93 28.79
CA ASN A 134 8.46 15.92 28.30
C ASN A 134 9.56 15.25 27.46
N THR A 135 9.16 14.69 26.32
CA THR A 135 10.07 14.09 25.33
C THR A 135 10.33 15.10 24.23
N ALA A 136 11.58 15.15 23.75
CA ALA A 136 11.99 16.05 22.68
C ALA A 136 11.03 15.94 21.48
N THR A 137 10.63 17.09 20.92
CA THR A 137 9.66 17.15 19.81
C THR A 137 10.03 16.23 18.65
N LYS A 138 11.33 16.08 18.35
CA LYS A 138 11.82 15.16 17.31
C LYS A 138 11.54 13.69 17.61
N ASP A 139 11.68 13.24 18.85
CA ASP A 139 11.37 11.85 19.24
C ASP A 139 9.88 11.57 19.19
N LYS A 140 9.04 12.55 19.56
CA LYS A 140 7.59 12.45 19.38
C LYS A 140 7.23 12.31 17.90
N ILE A 141 7.78 13.18 17.04
CA ILE A 141 7.55 13.12 15.60
C ILE A 141 8.00 11.76 15.06
N ARG A 142 9.21 11.30 15.38
CA ARG A 142 9.73 9.99 14.92
C ARG A 142 8.77 8.83 15.24
N LYS A 143 8.25 8.78 16.46
CA LYS A 143 7.31 7.75 16.89
C LYS A 143 5.95 7.86 16.18
N ILE A 144 5.43 9.08 16.02
CA ILE A 144 4.17 9.33 15.31
C ILE A 144 4.30 8.98 13.81
N SER A 145 5.42 9.32 13.17
CA SER A 145 5.71 9.00 11.77
C SER A 145 5.57 7.51 11.48
N ALA A 146 6.07 6.65 12.37
CA ALA A 146 5.90 5.20 12.23
C ALA A 146 4.41 4.79 12.27
N HIS A 147 3.58 5.44 13.08
CA HIS A 147 2.14 5.15 13.13
C HIS A 147 1.37 5.74 11.95
N ILE A 148 1.79 6.89 11.43
CA ILE A 148 1.28 7.46 10.18
C ILE A 148 1.48 6.43 9.04
N ILE A 149 2.66 5.82 8.91
CA ILE A 149 2.91 4.76 7.91
C ILE A 149 1.86 3.63 8.01
N HIS A 150 1.57 3.15 9.21
CA HIS A 150 0.59 2.08 9.43
C HIS A 150 -0.84 2.51 9.09
N VAL A 151 -1.24 3.75 9.41
CA VAL A 151 -2.52 4.30 8.94
C VAL A 151 -2.58 4.30 7.41
N GLY A 152 -1.48 4.68 6.75
CA GLY A 152 -1.39 4.66 5.29
C GLY A 152 -1.60 3.27 4.71
N ILE A 153 -0.93 2.26 5.28
CA ILE A 153 -1.10 0.85 4.90
C ILE A 153 -2.56 0.38 5.08
N LEU A 154 -3.19 0.74 6.21
CA LEU A 154 -4.58 0.37 6.47
C LEU A 154 -5.57 1.03 5.50
N LEU A 155 -5.34 2.29 5.14
CA LEU A 155 -6.12 2.99 4.12
C LEU A 155 -5.92 2.39 2.72
N ILE A 156 -4.70 1.95 2.39
CA ILE A 156 -4.43 1.21 1.14
C ILE A 156 -5.23 -0.08 1.11
N LEU A 157 -5.14 -0.91 2.16
CA LEU A 157 -5.87 -2.18 2.23
C LEU A 157 -7.39 -1.98 2.18
N LEU A 158 -7.91 -1.00 2.92
CA LEU A 158 -9.32 -0.64 2.88
C LEU A 158 -9.75 -0.18 1.47
N GLY A 159 -8.96 0.70 0.86
CA GLY A 159 -9.18 1.17 -0.50
C GLY A 159 -9.19 0.01 -1.51
N ILE A 160 -8.26 -0.94 -1.42
CA ILE A 160 -8.22 -2.13 -2.28
C ILE A 160 -9.49 -2.96 -2.12
N VAL A 161 -9.90 -3.27 -0.88
CA VAL A 161 -11.06 -4.13 -0.67
C VAL A 161 -12.34 -3.44 -1.18
N LEU A 162 -12.57 -2.18 -0.82
CA LEU A 162 -13.76 -1.46 -1.25
C LEU A 162 -13.77 -1.27 -2.78
N SER A 163 -12.68 -0.74 -3.35
CA SER A 163 -12.61 -0.45 -4.79
C SER A 163 -12.70 -1.70 -5.66
N SER A 164 -12.13 -2.83 -5.23
CA SER A 164 -12.16 -4.07 -6.01
C SER A 164 -13.51 -4.78 -5.98
N ASN A 165 -14.29 -4.60 -4.90
CA ASN A 165 -15.52 -5.37 -4.66
C ASN A 165 -16.80 -4.55 -4.87
N MET A 166 -16.71 -3.23 -4.88
CA MET A 166 -17.83 -2.33 -5.14
C MET A 166 -17.75 -1.69 -6.54
N LYS A 167 -16.77 -2.08 -7.37
CA LYS A 167 -16.69 -1.61 -8.75
C LYS A 167 -17.91 -2.07 -9.54
N MET A 168 -18.38 -1.20 -10.42
CA MET A 168 -19.49 -1.48 -11.32
C MET A 168 -18.95 -1.37 -12.75
N GLU A 169 -19.22 -2.37 -13.58
CA GLU A 169 -18.66 -2.52 -14.92
C GLU A 169 -19.80 -2.87 -15.89
N SER A 170 -19.93 -2.14 -16.99
CA SER A 170 -20.93 -2.38 -18.05
C SER A 170 -20.40 -1.87 -19.38
N SER A 171 -20.91 -2.38 -20.49
CA SER A 171 -20.64 -1.85 -21.82
C SER A 171 -21.93 -1.57 -22.58
N ALA A 172 -21.89 -0.64 -23.52
CA ALA A 172 -23.04 -0.31 -24.35
C ALA A 172 -22.58 0.25 -25.70
N VAL A 173 -23.35 -0.04 -26.74
CA VAL A 173 -23.11 0.45 -28.10
C VAL A 173 -23.79 1.80 -28.27
N LEU A 174 -23.03 2.82 -28.68
CA LEU A 174 -23.51 4.17 -28.99
C LEU A 174 -23.43 4.42 -30.50
N ASN A 175 -24.43 5.09 -31.05
CA ASN A 175 -24.53 5.39 -32.48
C ASN A 175 -24.33 6.90 -32.79
N SER A 176 -23.50 7.19 -33.80
CA SER A 176 -23.12 8.52 -34.25
C SER A 176 -24.27 9.15 -35.02
N GLY A 177 -24.97 10.08 -34.36
CA GLY A 177 -26.15 10.75 -34.92
C GLY A 177 -27.43 10.51 -34.12
N SER A 178 -27.41 9.54 -33.19
CA SER A 178 -28.48 9.43 -32.19
C SER A 178 -28.32 10.52 -31.13
N SER A 179 -29.41 11.22 -30.81
CA SER A 179 -29.45 12.14 -29.66
C SER A 179 -29.72 11.41 -28.34
N GLU A 180 -29.68 10.08 -28.37
CA GLU A 180 -30.05 9.18 -27.28
C GLU A 180 -28.99 9.19 -26.17
N ILE A 181 -29.49 9.19 -24.94
CA ILE A 181 -28.68 9.08 -23.73
C ILE A 181 -28.75 7.63 -23.29
N ILE A 182 -27.64 6.91 -23.40
CA ILE A 182 -27.58 5.49 -23.08
C ILE A 182 -27.19 5.32 -21.62
N SER A 183 -27.99 4.54 -20.91
CA SER A 183 -27.73 4.15 -19.52
C SER A 183 -26.97 2.83 -19.46
N PHE A 184 -26.11 2.70 -18.46
CA PHE A 184 -25.30 1.52 -18.22
C PHE A 184 -25.86 0.78 -17.00
N ASP A 185 -25.90 -0.55 -17.04
CA ASP A 185 -26.52 -1.32 -15.97
C ASP A 185 -25.81 -1.09 -14.62
N GLY A 186 -26.59 -0.84 -13.58
CA GLY A 186 -26.09 -0.51 -12.24
C GLY A 186 -25.35 0.84 -12.13
N GLN A 187 -25.22 1.65 -13.17
CA GLN A 187 -24.50 2.92 -13.13
C GLN A 187 -25.43 4.12 -12.95
N HIS A 188 -24.99 5.11 -12.18
CA HIS A 188 -25.61 6.45 -12.17
C HIS A 188 -25.06 7.39 -13.25
N TYR A 189 -24.20 6.87 -14.14
CA TYR A 189 -23.64 7.56 -15.28
C TYR A 189 -24.31 7.11 -16.57
N GLN A 190 -24.52 8.06 -17.47
CA GLN A 190 -25.08 7.84 -18.80
C GLN A 190 -24.22 8.58 -19.82
N LEU A 191 -24.16 8.06 -21.03
CA LEU A 191 -23.36 8.64 -22.11
C LEU A 191 -24.24 9.02 -23.29
N LYS A 192 -23.87 10.12 -23.93
CA LYS A 192 -24.39 10.52 -25.23
C LYS A 192 -23.21 10.75 -26.15
N MET A 193 -23.21 10.12 -27.32
CA MET A 193 -22.17 10.37 -28.30
C MET A 193 -22.47 11.66 -29.07
N ASN A 194 -21.48 12.52 -29.16
CA ASN A 194 -21.59 13.79 -29.87
C ASN A 194 -21.02 13.70 -31.28
N SER A 195 -19.85 13.06 -31.42
CA SER A 195 -19.22 12.86 -32.73
C SER A 195 -18.25 11.69 -32.72
N MET A 196 -18.08 11.09 -33.90
CA MET A 196 -17.07 10.09 -34.20
C MET A 196 -16.37 10.48 -35.49
N ASN A 197 -15.05 10.72 -35.43
CA ASN A 197 -14.25 11.18 -36.56
C ASN A 197 -13.00 10.30 -36.71
N SER A 198 -12.83 9.70 -37.88
CA SER A 198 -11.64 8.89 -38.19
C SER A 198 -10.68 9.64 -39.11
N TYR A 199 -9.38 9.57 -38.81
CA TYR A 199 -8.34 10.21 -39.60
C TYR A 199 -6.99 9.50 -39.49
N TYR A 200 -6.14 9.68 -40.51
CA TYR A 200 -4.77 9.20 -40.50
C TYR A 200 -3.89 10.10 -39.62
N SER A 201 -3.10 9.49 -38.73
CA SER A 201 -2.29 10.18 -37.73
C SER A 201 -0.88 9.60 -37.64
N GLY A 202 0.13 10.46 -37.50
CA GLY A 202 1.54 10.07 -37.44
C GLY A 202 2.28 10.29 -38.76
N GLU A 203 3.49 9.75 -38.87
CA GLU A 203 4.34 9.90 -40.07
C GLU A 203 3.99 8.87 -41.14
N ALA A 204 4.21 9.18 -42.42
CA ALA A 204 3.98 8.24 -43.52
C ALA A 204 4.75 6.91 -43.29
N PHE A 205 4.07 5.78 -43.47
CA PHE A 205 4.65 4.46 -43.23
C PHE A 205 4.31 3.50 -44.37
N ARG A 206 5.33 3.10 -45.12
CA ARG A 206 5.19 2.22 -46.29
C ARG A 206 4.15 2.78 -47.29
N ASN A 207 3.09 2.00 -47.54
CA ASN A 207 2.01 2.36 -48.47
C ASN A 207 0.85 3.09 -47.77
N TYR A 208 0.95 3.37 -46.46
CA TYR A 208 -0.07 4.11 -45.72
C TYR A 208 0.30 5.59 -45.65
N PRO A 209 -0.70 6.49 -45.78
CA PRO A 209 -0.46 7.94 -45.70
C PRO A 209 0.01 8.40 -44.31
N ALA A 210 -0.18 7.58 -43.27
CA ALA A 210 0.37 7.78 -41.93
C ALA A 210 0.64 6.43 -41.23
N SER A 211 1.33 6.47 -40.10
CA SER A 211 1.73 5.30 -39.30
C SER A 211 0.57 4.68 -38.53
N SER A 212 -0.51 5.43 -38.35
CA SER A 212 -1.67 5.00 -37.58
C SER A 212 -2.96 5.58 -38.16
N TYR A 213 -4.07 4.91 -37.87
CA TYR A 213 -5.42 5.37 -38.14
C TYR A 213 -6.17 5.52 -36.83
N THR A 214 -6.64 6.73 -36.55
CA THR A 214 -7.25 7.09 -35.27
C THR A 214 -8.71 7.45 -35.47
N THR A 215 -9.58 6.77 -34.74
CA THR A 215 -10.99 7.15 -34.57
C THR A 215 -11.15 7.87 -33.24
N GLU A 216 -11.43 9.16 -33.30
CA GLU A 216 -11.72 10.01 -32.15
C GLU A 216 -13.22 10.02 -31.88
N VAL A 217 -13.59 9.74 -30.62
CA VAL A 217 -14.98 9.77 -30.17
C VAL A 217 -15.13 10.80 -29.05
N ILE A 218 -16.05 11.75 -29.27
CA ILE A 218 -16.42 12.79 -28.31
C ILE A 218 -17.81 12.46 -27.79
N PHE A 219 -17.96 12.48 -26.47
CA PHE A 219 -19.22 12.15 -25.81
C PHE A 219 -19.48 13.08 -24.61
N ASP A 220 -20.75 13.26 -24.29
CA ASP A 220 -21.19 13.92 -23.07
C ASP A 220 -21.56 12.88 -22.01
N ILE A 221 -21.13 13.16 -20.78
CA ILE A 221 -21.39 12.35 -19.61
C ILE A 221 -22.47 13.02 -18.80
N TYR A 222 -23.50 12.26 -18.47
CA TYR A 222 -24.58 12.65 -17.57
C TYR A 222 -24.46 11.86 -16.28
N LYS A 223 -24.69 12.53 -15.14
CA LYS A 223 -24.73 11.92 -13.80
C LYS A 223 -26.11 12.16 -13.21
N ASN A 224 -26.84 11.08 -12.87
CA ASN A 224 -28.22 11.16 -12.38
C ASN A 224 -29.14 12.02 -13.29
N GLY A 225 -29.04 11.84 -14.61
CA GLY A 225 -29.83 12.56 -15.61
C GLY A 225 -29.44 14.03 -15.83
N ARG A 226 -28.41 14.55 -15.15
CA ARG A 226 -27.91 15.93 -15.35
C ARG A 226 -26.60 15.90 -16.10
N TYR A 227 -26.41 16.85 -17.02
CA TYR A 227 -25.12 17.02 -17.69
C TYR A 227 -24.02 17.21 -16.65
N PHE A 228 -22.96 16.41 -16.77
CA PHE A 228 -21.82 16.43 -15.86
C PHE A 228 -20.60 17.01 -16.56
N LYS A 229 -20.13 16.38 -17.65
CA LYS A 229 -18.93 16.81 -18.36
C LYS A 229 -18.81 16.14 -19.74
N GLY A 230 -18.13 16.79 -20.68
CA GLY A 230 -17.67 16.15 -21.91
C GLY A 230 -16.41 15.27 -21.70
N GLY A 231 -16.27 14.26 -22.55
CA GLY A 231 -15.14 13.35 -22.60
C GLY A 231 -14.73 13.02 -24.04
N LYS A 232 -13.51 12.50 -24.18
CA LYS A 232 -12.91 12.08 -25.44
C LYS A 232 -12.16 10.77 -25.22
N VAL A 233 -12.31 9.85 -26.15
CA VAL A 233 -11.50 8.64 -26.27
C VAL A 233 -11.07 8.43 -27.72
N ASN A 234 -9.96 7.74 -27.91
CA ASN A 234 -9.39 7.44 -29.21
C ASN A 234 -9.21 5.93 -29.34
N TYR A 235 -9.52 5.42 -30.51
CA TYR A 235 -9.21 4.06 -30.93
C TYR A 235 -8.18 4.14 -32.05
N ILE A 236 -6.98 3.63 -31.79
CA ILE A 236 -5.79 3.87 -32.62
C ILE A 236 -5.31 2.54 -33.16
N THR A 237 -5.42 2.35 -34.47
CA THR A 237 -4.82 1.21 -35.17
C THR A 237 -3.45 1.60 -35.67
N ASP A 238 -2.40 0.98 -35.12
CA ASP A 238 -1.00 1.24 -35.47
C ASP A 238 -0.53 0.24 -36.54
N PHE A 239 -0.21 0.75 -37.73
CA PHE A 239 0.22 -0.06 -38.87
C PHE A 239 1.67 -0.52 -38.75
N LYS A 240 2.51 0.18 -37.97
CA LYS A 240 3.91 -0.16 -37.77
C LYS A 240 4.07 -1.40 -36.90
N TRP A 241 3.25 -1.50 -35.85
CA TRP A 241 3.28 -2.60 -34.90
C TRP A 241 2.22 -3.67 -35.15
N GLY A 242 1.24 -3.40 -36.03
CA GLY A 242 0.12 -4.31 -36.28
C GLY A 242 -0.73 -4.51 -35.02
N GLN A 243 -0.87 -3.46 -34.21
CA GLN A 243 -1.56 -3.49 -32.92
C GLN A 243 -2.54 -2.33 -32.82
N THR A 244 -3.58 -2.53 -32.03
CA THR A 244 -4.58 -1.50 -31.75
C THR A 244 -4.53 -1.13 -30.28
N TYR A 245 -4.54 0.18 -30.00
CA TYR A 245 -4.53 0.73 -28.66
C TYR A 245 -5.67 1.72 -28.49
N THR A 246 -6.15 1.85 -27.27
CA THR A 246 -7.29 2.70 -26.94
C THR A 246 -6.90 3.67 -25.84
N THR A 247 -7.28 4.94 -25.96
CA THR A 247 -7.18 5.87 -24.85
C THR A 247 -8.39 5.72 -23.94
N THR A 248 -8.16 5.82 -22.63
CA THR A 248 -9.22 5.76 -21.63
C THR A 248 -9.50 7.15 -21.10
N TYR A 249 -10.76 7.56 -21.11
CA TYR A 249 -11.19 8.73 -20.36
C TYR A 249 -11.24 8.37 -18.87
N ILE A 250 -10.63 9.22 -18.04
CA ILE A 250 -10.60 9.05 -16.60
C ILE A 250 -11.12 10.34 -15.95
N ASN A 251 -12.20 10.24 -15.21
CA ASN A 251 -12.66 11.30 -14.34
C ASN A 251 -12.43 10.94 -12.88
N ARG A 252 -11.57 11.72 -12.22
CA ARG A 252 -11.23 11.54 -10.80
C ARG A 252 -12.19 12.36 -9.94
N GLY A 253 -13.11 11.69 -9.24
CA GLY A 253 -13.98 12.29 -8.24
C GLY A 253 -13.41 12.17 -6.82
N LEU A 254 -14.12 12.70 -5.83
CA LEU A 254 -13.75 12.56 -4.40
C LEU A 254 -14.18 11.21 -3.81
N THR A 255 -15.27 10.63 -4.29
CA THR A 255 -15.83 9.37 -3.77
C THR A 255 -15.64 8.20 -4.73
N GLU A 256 -15.46 8.46 -6.02
CA GLU A 256 -15.38 7.46 -7.07
C GLU A 256 -14.53 7.95 -8.24
N GLU A 257 -13.96 7.01 -8.98
CA GLU A 257 -13.31 7.26 -10.27
C GLU A 257 -14.11 6.60 -11.39
N LEU A 258 -14.34 7.34 -12.47
CA LEU A 258 -15.02 6.88 -13.67
C LEU A 258 -14.01 6.63 -14.78
N PHE A 259 -14.05 5.44 -15.35
CA PHE A 259 -13.23 5.02 -16.50
C PHE A 259 -14.16 4.72 -17.66
N ILE A 260 -13.87 5.30 -18.83
CA ILE A 260 -14.56 5.01 -20.07
C ILE A 260 -13.51 4.66 -21.13
N ALA A 261 -13.69 3.52 -21.79
CA ALA A 261 -12.76 3.02 -22.79
C ALA A 261 -13.53 2.43 -23.97
N PRO A 262 -13.07 2.64 -25.22
CA PRO A 262 -13.67 1.97 -26.36
C PRO A 262 -13.24 0.50 -26.40
N ARG A 263 -14.18 -0.40 -26.69
CA ARG A 263 -13.96 -1.85 -26.79
C ARG A 263 -13.93 -2.33 -28.24
N ALA A 264 -14.87 -1.83 -29.04
CA ALA A 264 -14.98 -2.13 -30.46
C ALA A 264 -15.61 -0.95 -31.20
N ILE A 265 -15.28 -0.81 -32.49
CA ILE A 265 -15.82 0.23 -33.36
C ILE A 265 -16.33 -0.42 -34.64
N ASP A 266 -17.49 0.01 -35.11
CA ASP A 266 -17.99 -0.19 -36.46
C ASP A 266 -18.16 1.19 -37.12
N GLU A 267 -17.15 1.59 -37.89
CA GLU A 267 -17.15 2.87 -38.58
C GLU A 267 -18.20 2.95 -39.69
N SER A 268 -18.61 1.81 -40.26
CA SER A 268 -19.59 1.75 -41.34
C SER A 268 -21.01 2.01 -40.83
N ALA A 269 -21.33 1.50 -39.63
CA ALA A 269 -22.56 1.76 -38.92
C ALA A 269 -22.52 3.07 -38.09
N GLY A 270 -21.33 3.64 -37.90
CA GLY A 270 -21.13 4.78 -36.99
C GLY A 270 -21.32 4.40 -35.52
N GLU A 271 -21.03 3.14 -35.16
CA GLU A 271 -21.29 2.57 -33.85
C GLU A 271 -20.00 2.32 -33.07
N ILE A 272 -20.06 2.50 -31.75
CA ILE A 272 -18.95 2.20 -30.84
C ILE A 272 -19.44 1.54 -29.57
N ASP A 273 -18.83 0.42 -29.21
CA ASP A 273 -19.02 -0.21 -27.91
C ASP A 273 -18.10 0.48 -26.89
N LEU A 274 -18.70 1.25 -25.98
CA LEU A 274 -17.98 1.88 -24.88
C LEU A 274 -18.11 1.03 -23.62
N TYR A 275 -16.98 0.71 -23.04
CA TYR A 275 -16.86 0.11 -21.72
C TYR A 275 -16.80 1.19 -20.65
N MET A 276 -17.68 1.10 -19.66
CA MET A 276 -17.73 1.98 -18.50
C MET A 276 -17.41 1.20 -17.23
N ARG A 277 -16.52 1.75 -16.41
CA ARG A 277 -16.20 1.24 -15.07
C ARG A 277 -16.19 2.37 -14.05
N THR A 278 -17.02 2.23 -13.02
CA THR A 278 -17.02 3.14 -11.86
C THR A 278 -16.40 2.43 -10.67
N VAL A 279 -15.40 3.05 -10.06
CA VAL A 279 -14.63 2.48 -8.94
C VAL A 279 -14.79 3.37 -7.71
N PRO A 280 -15.67 3.02 -6.76
CA PRO A 280 -15.86 3.80 -5.54
C PRO A 280 -14.69 3.60 -4.57
N PHE A 281 -14.46 4.61 -3.71
CA PHE A 281 -13.48 4.62 -2.61
C PHE A 281 -12.02 4.35 -2.99
N ILE A 282 -11.66 4.39 -4.26
CA ILE A 282 -10.26 4.27 -4.72
C ILE A 282 -9.37 5.39 -4.15
N ASN A 283 -9.94 6.54 -3.78
CA ASN A 283 -9.19 7.59 -3.10
C ASN A 283 -8.69 7.21 -1.70
N CYS A 284 -9.29 6.23 -1.02
CA CYS A 284 -8.72 5.69 0.21
C CYS A 284 -7.36 5.04 -0.07
N LEU A 285 -7.21 4.36 -1.21
CA LEU A 285 -5.96 3.78 -1.65
C LEU A 285 -4.92 4.87 -1.91
N TRP A 286 -5.26 5.87 -2.73
CA TRP A 286 -4.36 6.98 -3.03
C TRP A 286 -3.98 7.78 -1.79
N GLY A 287 -4.95 8.13 -0.96
CA GLY A 287 -4.74 8.82 0.32
C GLY A 287 -3.82 8.03 1.24
N GLY A 288 -3.98 6.71 1.30
CA GLY A 288 -3.09 5.83 2.04
C GLY A 288 -1.65 5.83 1.52
N ILE A 289 -1.45 5.83 0.19
CA ILE A 289 -0.12 5.96 -0.44
C ILE A 289 0.53 7.29 -0.04
N TYR A 290 -0.19 8.41 -0.18
CA TYR A 290 0.35 9.73 0.19
C TYR A 290 0.70 9.80 1.67
N LEU A 291 -0.16 9.29 2.54
CA LEU A 291 0.04 9.30 3.99
C LEU A 291 1.25 8.43 4.38
N MET A 292 1.41 7.27 3.73
CA MET A 292 2.58 6.42 3.89
C MET A 292 3.88 7.14 3.48
N ILE A 293 3.89 7.80 2.32
CA ILE A 293 5.05 8.59 1.84
C ILE A 293 5.41 9.70 2.83
N ILE A 294 4.42 10.46 3.30
CA ILE A 294 4.62 11.51 4.30
C ILE A 294 5.22 10.94 5.59
N GLY A 295 4.70 9.81 6.07
CA GLY A 295 5.23 9.12 7.25
C GLY A 295 6.68 8.66 7.07
N ILE A 296 7.02 8.10 5.91
CA ILE A 296 8.40 7.67 5.60
C ILE A 296 9.35 8.88 5.56
N ILE A 297 8.97 9.95 4.87
CA ILE A 297 9.79 11.17 4.78
C ILE A 297 10.02 11.76 6.17
N ALA A 298 8.97 11.89 6.98
CA ALA A 298 9.09 12.40 8.34
C ALA A 298 9.97 11.50 9.23
N LEU A 299 9.91 10.17 9.06
CA LEU A 299 10.77 9.23 9.77
C LEU A 299 12.25 9.39 9.36
N LEU A 300 12.54 9.50 8.07
CA LEU A 300 13.91 9.65 7.56
C LEU A 300 14.54 10.98 8.00
N LEU A 301 13.78 12.09 7.96
CA LEU A 301 14.25 13.39 8.40
C LEU A 301 14.57 13.43 9.90
N THR A 302 13.75 12.74 10.71
CA THR A 302 13.98 12.67 12.17
C THR A 302 15.15 11.75 12.54
N ASP A 303 15.39 10.66 11.80
CA ASP A 303 16.53 9.76 12.04
C ASP A 303 17.88 10.44 11.73
N ARG A 304 17.98 11.15 10.60
CA ARG A 304 19.17 11.92 10.23
C ARG A 304 19.55 12.95 11.30
N GLY A 305 18.57 13.77 11.71
CA GLY A 305 18.81 14.80 12.72
C GLY A 305 19.12 14.28 14.13
N ASN A 306 18.91 12.98 14.40
CA ASN A 306 19.31 12.35 15.66
C ASN A 306 20.75 11.80 15.60
N LYS A 307 21.17 11.28 14.44
CA LYS A 307 22.56 10.87 14.18
C LYS A 307 23.52 12.06 14.27
N ASP A 308 23.17 13.19 13.66
CA ASP A 308 23.99 14.40 13.69
C ASP A 308 24.20 14.91 15.12
N ARG A 309 23.14 14.91 15.94
CA ARG A 309 23.21 15.29 17.37
C ARG A 309 24.02 14.30 18.20
N ALA A 310 23.91 13.00 17.94
CA ALA A 310 24.69 11.99 18.63
C ALA A 310 26.19 12.18 18.36
N ILE A 311 26.56 12.47 17.10
CA ILE A 311 27.94 12.77 16.70
C ILE A 311 28.44 14.05 17.37
N GLU A 312 27.63 15.10 17.39
CA GLU A 312 27.97 16.39 18.01
C GLU A 312 28.15 16.27 19.54
N SER A 313 27.28 15.49 20.21
CA SER A 313 27.37 15.22 21.66
C SER A 313 28.59 14.37 22.04
N ASN A 314 28.96 13.39 21.21
CA ASN A 314 30.16 12.58 21.42
C ASN A 314 31.42 13.44 21.23
N ASN A 315 31.44 14.33 20.24
CA ASN A 315 32.57 15.24 20.02
C ASN A 315 32.73 16.28 21.13
N THR A 316 31.64 16.74 21.75
CA THR A 316 31.70 17.62 22.93
C THR A 316 32.16 16.88 24.18
N SER A 317 31.66 15.66 24.41
CA SER A 317 32.11 14.79 25.51
C SER A 317 33.62 14.48 25.41
N VAL A 318 34.13 14.20 24.21
CA VAL A 318 35.57 13.96 23.98
C VAL A 318 36.41 15.21 24.25
N LYS A 319 35.95 16.41 23.85
CA LYS A 319 36.61 17.68 24.16
C LYS A 319 36.57 18.05 25.65
N THR A 320 35.50 17.70 26.36
CA THR A 320 35.41 17.93 27.81
C THR A 320 36.29 16.93 28.58
N SER A 321 36.39 15.68 28.12
CA SER A 321 37.27 14.68 28.72
C SER A 321 38.75 14.94 28.49
N SER A 322 39.14 15.60 27.39
CA SER A 322 40.53 16.01 27.14
C SER A 322 41.00 17.20 28.00
N ASN A 323 40.07 17.90 28.68
CA ASN A 323 40.41 18.99 29.61
C ASN A 323 40.48 18.54 31.08
N ILE A 324 40.23 17.26 31.38
CA ILE A 324 40.27 16.68 32.75
C ILE A 324 41.34 15.57 32.84
N THR A 325 42.38 15.62 32.01
CA THR A 325 43.53 14.70 32.11
C THR A 325 44.67 15.33 32.92
N ASP A 326 44.48 15.42 34.23
CA ASP A 326 45.59 15.54 35.22
C ASP A 326 45.53 14.43 36.29
N SER A 327 44.48 13.59 36.29
CA SER A 327 44.32 12.52 37.30
C SER A 327 44.71 11.12 36.80
N GLY A 328 44.66 10.86 35.49
CA GLY A 328 45.00 9.55 34.91
C GLY A 328 46.50 9.20 35.03
N ASP A 329 47.37 10.20 34.86
CA ASP A 329 48.82 10.01 34.85
C ASP A 329 49.38 9.63 36.24
N LYS A 330 48.64 9.93 37.31
CA LYS A 330 49.01 9.56 38.69
C LYS A 330 48.81 8.09 38.99
N TYR A 331 47.72 7.48 38.50
CA TYR A 331 47.42 6.06 38.74
C TYR A 331 48.36 5.14 37.96
N ASP A 332 48.68 5.49 36.72
CA ASP A 332 49.61 4.71 35.90
C ASP A 332 51.04 4.71 36.47
N ARG A 333 51.49 5.85 37.01
CA ARG A 333 52.78 5.94 37.71
C ARG A 333 52.83 5.11 39.00
N MET A 334 51.74 5.11 39.79
CA MET A 334 51.65 4.28 41.00
C MET A 334 51.64 2.78 40.67
N LEU A 335 50.94 2.40 39.59
CA LEU A 335 50.89 1.01 39.14
C LEU A 335 52.26 0.52 38.65
N GLN A 336 52.98 1.34 37.88
CA GLN A 336 54.34 1.02 37.45
C GLN A 336 55.31 0.89 38.64
N GLN A 337 55.22 1.78 39.64
CA GLN A 337 56.04 1.68 40.86
C GLN A 337 55.77 0.39 41.65
N GLU A 338 54.51 -0.06 41.73
CA GLU A 338 54.16 -1.28 42.45
C GLU A 338 54.60 -2.55 41.70
N ILE A 339 54.56 -2.52 40.36
CA ILE A 339 55.09 -3.60 39.51
C ILE A 339 56.61 -3.72 39.66
N GLU A 340 57.33 -2.59 39.64
CA GLU A 340 58.78 -2.53 39.88
C GLU A 340 59.16 -3.08 41.28
N LYS A 341 58.44 -2.67 42.32
CA LYS A 341 58.62 -3.19 43.69
C LYS A 341 58.45 -4.70 43.78
N ARG A 342 57.43 -5.25 43.10
CA ARG A 342 57.17 -6.70 43.09
C ARG A 342 58.22 -7.49 42.30
N LYS A 343 58.75 -6.93 41.22
CA LYS A 343 59.89 -7.52 40.48
C LYS A 343 61.15 -7.57 41.35
N ALA A 344 61.47 -6.47 42.04
CA ALA A 344 62.62 -6.43 42.95
C ALA A 344 62.50 -7.43 44.12
N LYS A 345 61.29 -7.62 44.66
CA LYS A 345 61.02 -8.62 45.71
C LYS A 345 61.18 -10.07 45.21
N ARG A 346 60.80 -10.35 43.97
CA ARG A 346 60.96 -11.68 43.34
C ARG A 346 62.42 -12.05 43.08
N VAL A 347 63.29 -11.07 42.82
CA VAL A 347 64.73 -11.30 42.60
C VAL A 347 65.48 -11.54 43.91
N LYS A 348 65.05 -10.92 45.03
CA LYS A 348 65.64 -11.14 46.36
C LYS A 348 65.24 -12.45 47.05
N GLY A 349 64.18 -13.12 46.60
CA GLY A 349 63.71 -14.39 47.18
C GLY A 349 64.28 -15.66 46.53
N LYS A 350 65.32 -15.55 45.69
CA LYS A 350 65.91 -16.65 44.92
C LYS A 350 67.42 -16.84 45.16
N ARG A 351 67.95 -16.38 46.30
CA ARG A 351 69.29 -16.72 46.78
C ARG A 351 69.20 -17.41 48.13
#